data_AF-A0AAD5M290-F1
#
_entry.id   AF-A0AAD5M290-F1
#
_cell.length_a   1.000
_cell.length_b   1.000
_cell.length_c   1.000
_cell.angle_alpha   90.00
_cell.angle_beta   90.00
_cell.angle_gamma   90.00
#
_symmetry.space_group_name_H-M   'P 1'
#
loop_
_entity.id
_entity.type
_entity.pdbx_description
1 polymer ?
#
loop_
_entity_poly.entity_id
_entity_poly.type
_entity_poly.pdbx_seq_one_letter_code
_entity_poly.pdbx_strand_id
1 'polypeptide(L)'
;MVMLIHGRENNETAVVGGYTAAPRTANEATFMFNPKLAKIGYSSVATPGFLHGIWTAFRRFGSGRIAWQELLVPTIYLIKRGFPISNNFAEAIKERHKEINSEKSMATAFNVALTEGEIFVDPIHAEFLRRLSLSRDPVEMFYRGEIASEIIYEMIERGGLLTKFDLAGYQATVERAQETILPNGFTLKGPPSPSAFLALSLIVEIMMNRYSNRSNVSFDGMYLRELLMTQRDAIARFEQIGDPDFVTGFPIVINLQSNHIETSGILNEEADMRNLNGRSSVGSHINVIDRHGLAVSFSSSLNSKFGSVRRSLKGGFVWNNDISAFNVIDDEDSEDKHVNGVAGRKRPRTSMIPFMLFDDRGQLVSSFGITGSVNSILAAAQVLLNQMLFNKDFLSSVEAPRIFAKSVGASFESGFPAKLLSEVSEGLSLTSLLTHDSIVHSLKIHENNVVEAVCDFRDNVDSCAKGF
;
A
#
# COMPACT_ATOMS: atom_id res chain seq x y z
N MET A 1 -2.87 7.35 -2.28
CA MET A 1 -2.06 6.78 -3.38
C MET A 1 -0.60 7.18 -3.21
N VAL A 2 0.31 6.42 -3.80
CA VAL A 2 1.74 6.73 -3.89
C VAL A 2 2.22 6.31 -5.28
N MET A 3 3.05 7.12 -5.92
CA MET A 3 3.60 6.82 -7.25
C MET A 3 5.10 7.10 -7.26
N LEU A 4 5.91 6.09 -7.53
CA LEU A 4 7.30 6.24 -7.90
C LEU A 4 7.39 6.41 -9.42
N ILE A 5 8.13 7.44 -9.85
CA ILE A 5 8.39 7.73 -11.26
C ILE A 5 9.90 7.86 -11.42
N HIS A 6 10.49 6.98 -12.23
CA HIS A 6 11.91 7.02 -12.58
C HIS A 6 12.09 7.43 -14.03
N GLY A 7 12.85 8.50 -14.24
CA GLY A 7 13.24 8.96 -15.57
C GLY A 7 14.65 8.50 -15.90
N ARG A 8 14.81 7.76 -17.01
CA ARG A 8 16.13 7.28 -17.46
C ARG A 8 17.08 8.43 -17.85
N GLU A 9 16.57 9.50 -18.46
CA GLU A 9 17.38 10.60 -18.99
C GLU A 9 18.06 11.45 -17.90
N ASN A 10 17.35 11.71 -16.79
CA ASN A 10 17.87 12.47 -15.66
C ASN A 10 18.40 11.58 -14.51
N ASN A 11 18.18 10.26 -14.58
CA ASN A 11 18.48 9.30 -13.53
C ASN A 11 17.91 9.71 -12.15
N GLU A 12 16.74 10.36 -12.16
CA GLU A 12 16.04 10.78 -10.94
C GLU A 12 14.80 9.93 -10.71
N THR A 13 14.58 9.60 -9.43
CA THR A 13 13.37 8.91 -8.98
C THR A 13 12.58 9.84 -8.08
N ALA A 14 11.40 10.24 -8.54
CA ALA A 14 10.48 11.08 -7.80
C ALA A 14 9.34 10.25 -7.20
N VAL A 15 8.80 10.72 -6.07
CA VAL A 15 7.64 10.17 -5.39
C VAL A 15 6.53 11.19 -5.40
N VAL A 16 5.41 10.86 -6.05
CA VAL A 16 4.18 11.65 -5.98
C VAL A 16 3.28 11.06 -4.90
N GLY A 17 3.14 11.79 -3.79
CA GLY A 17 2.36 11.40 -2.63
C GLY A 17 0.96 12.01 -2.64
N GLY A 18 -0.03 11.25 -3.08
CA GLY A 18 -1.45 11.59 -2.90
C GLY A 18 -2.01 10.92 -1.64
N TYR A 19 -1.33 11.10 -0.51
CA TYR A 19 -1.73 10.58 0.80
C TYR A 19 -3.01 11.26 1.28
N THR A 20 -3.85 10.55 2.01
CA THR A 20 -4.96 11.21 2.69
C THR A 20 -4.47 11.95 3.93
N ALA A 21 -5.26 12.91 4.39
CA ALA A 21 -4.99 13.67 5.60
C ALA A 21 -6.24 13.72 6.47
N ALA A 22 -6.08 13.52 7.77
CA ALA A 22 -7.17 13.63 8.73
C ALA A 22 -7.84 15.01 8.61
N PRO A 23 -9.18 15.09 8.65
CA PRO A 23 -9.88 16.37 8.71
C PRO A 23 -9.36 17.20 9.88
N ARG A 24 -9.26 18.52 9.74
CA ARG A 24 -8.75 19.42 10.77
C ARG A 24 -9.48 19.27 12.11
N THR A 25 -10.75 18.90 12.08
CA THR A 25 -11.62 18.70 13.25
C THR A 25 -11.42 17.35 13.94
N ALA A 26 -10.76 16.39 13.29
CA ALA A 26 -10.51 15.07 13.85
C ALA A 26 -9.39 15.13 14.90
N ASN A 27 -9.62 14.44 16.02
CA ASN A 27 -8.68 14.28 17.12
C ASN A 27 -8.91 12.91 17.80
N GLU A 28 -7.99 12.52 18.69
CA GLU A 28 -8.07 11.25 19.43
C GLU A 28 -9.41 11.05 20.15
N ALA A 29 -9.90 12.08 20.84
CA ALA A 29 -11.17 12.03 21.58
C ALA A 29 -12.38 11.74 20.69
N THR A 30 -12.29 12.02 19.39
CA THR A 30 -13.37 11.78 18.41
C THR A 30 -13.69 10.29 18.27
N PHE A 31 -12.68 9.42 18.40
CA PHE A 31 -12.81 7.99 18.11
C PHE A 31 -12.61 7.09 19.33
N MET A 32 -12.04 7.62 20.41
CA MET A 32 -11.74 6.88 21.64
C MET A 32 -12.92 6.06 22.19
N PHE A 33 -14.10 6.68 22.32
CA PHE A 33 -15.28 5.99 22.88
C PHE A 33 -15.93 4.98 21.93
N ASN A 34 -15.72 5.15 20.61
CA ASN A 34 -16.24 4.25 19.61
C ASN A 34 -15.28 4.12 18.42
N PRO A 35 -14.23 3.29 18.53
CA PRO A 35 -13.23 3.13 17.48
C PRO A 35 -13.79 2.63 16.14
N LYS A 36 -15.02 2.08 16.13
CA LYS A 36 -15.70 1.69 14.87
C LYS A 36 -15.99 2.90 13.98
N LEU A 37 -16.16 4.09 14.55
CA LEU A 37 -16.37 5.34 13.81
C LEU A 37 -15.17 5.74 12.95
N ALA A 38 -13.97 5.25 13.28
CA ALA A 38 -12.77 5.40 12.46
C ALA A 38 -12.72 4.41 11.29
N LYS A 39 -13.50 3.32 11.32
CA LYS A 39 -13.49 2.25 10.31
C LYS A 39 -14.65 2.33 9.32
N ILE A 40 -15.86 2.67 9.78
CA ILE A 40 -17.09 2.64 8.97
C ILE A 40 -17.85 3.95 9.17
N GLY A 41 -18.39 4.51 8.09
CA GLY A 41 -19.21 5.72 8.13
C GLY A 41 -18.53 6.97 7.57
N TYR A 42 -19.26 8.08 7.51
CA TYR A 42 -18.70 9.33 6.99
C TYR A 42 -17.64 9.95 7.91
N SER A 43 -17.67 9.61 9.20
CA SER A 43 -16.66 10.02 10.18
C SER A 43 -15.28 9.39 9.95
N SER A 44 -15.20 8.25 9.27
CA SER A 44 -13.92 7.59 8.98
C SER A 44 -13.21 8.13 7.74
N VAL A 45 -13.85 9.07 7.03
CA VAL A 45 -13.33 9.60 5.77
C VAL A 45 -12.24 10.62 6.05
N ALA A 46 -11.04 10.35 5.53
CA ALA A 46 -9.96 11.31 5.45
C ALA A 46 -10.00 12.09 4.13
N THR A 47 -9.33 13.23 4.08
CA THR A 47 -9.28 14.12 2.91
C THR A 47 -8.71 13.35 1.71
N PRO A 48 -9.49 13.14 0.62
CA PRO A 48 -9.05 12.28 -0.48
C PRO A 48 -7.88 12.90 -1.23
N GLY A 49 -6.81 12.12 -1.43
CA GLY A 49 -5.61 12.58 -2.13
C GLY A 49 -5.44 12.11 -3.58
N PHE A 50 -6.25 11.14 -4.01
CA PHE A 50 -6.05 10.43 -5.28
C PHE A 50 -6.05 11.35 -6.50
N LEU A 51 -7.09 12.18 -6.65
CA LEU A 51 -7.26 13.02 -7.84
C LEU A 51 -6.13 14.05 -7.95
N HIS A 52 -5.78 14.72 -6.84
CA HIS A 52 -4.68 15.67 -6.84
C HIS A 52 -3.34 14.98 -7.13
N GLY A 53 -3.09 13.77 -6.60
CA GLY A 53 -1.88 13.01 -6.88
C GLY A 53 -1.73 12.65 -8.36
N ILE A 54 -2.78 12.09 -8.98
CA ILE A 54 -2.78 11.75 -10.41
C ILE A 54 -2.68 13.00 -11.29
N TRP A 55 -3.36 14.09 -10.94
CA TRP A 55 -3.25 15.35 -11.67
C TRP A 55 -1.84 15.95 -11.57
N THR A 56 -1.22 15.92 -10.37
CA THR A 56 0.17 16.35 -10.19
C THR A 56 1.11 15.51 -11.05
N ALA A 57 0.93 14.18 -11.09
CA ALA A 57 1.72 13.30 -11.94
C ALA A 57 1.55 13.65 -13.42
N PHE A 58 0.30 13.79 -13.89
CA PHE A 58 -0.03 14.18 -15.26
C PHE A 58 0.60 15.52 -15.65
N ARG A 59 0.53 16.53 -14.77
CA ARG A 59 1.03 17.89 -15.06
C ARG A 59 2.54 18.01 -15.02
N ARG A 60 3.22 17.25 -14.17
CA ARG A 60 4.68 17.35 -13.98
C ARG A 60 5.49 16.34 -14.80
N PHE A 61 4.95 15.13 -14.98
CA PHE A 61 5.66 14.00 -15.57
C PHE A 61 4.97 13.47 -16.85
N GLY A 62 3.77 13.96 -17.18
CA GLY A 62 3.10 13.59 -18.41
C GLY A 62 3.88 14.04 -19.65
N SER A 63 3.86 13.23 -20.70
CA SER A 63 4.57 13.51 -21.96
C SER A 63 4.04 14.72 -22.73
N GLY A 64 2.87 15.26 -22.34
CA GLY A 64 2.14 16.30 -23.07
C GLY A 64 1.51 15.82 -24.39
N ARG A 65 1.65 14.54 -24.75
CA ARG A 65 1.15 13.98 -26.01
C ARG A 65 -0.27 13.43 -25.94
N ILE A 66 -0.76 13.15 -24.73
CA ILE A 66 -2.10 12.60 -24.48
C ILE A 66 -2.86 13.62 -23.64
N ALA A 67 -4.03 14.05 -24.08
CA ALA A 67 -4.85 14.96 -23.31
C ALA A 67 -5.43 14.28 -22.06
N TRP A 68 -5.68 15.06 -20.99
CA TRP A 68 -6.30 14.56 -19.76
C TRP A 68 -7.60 13.79 -20.03
N GLN A 69 -8.42 14.34 -20.91
CA GLN A 69 -9.69 13.74 -21.29
C GLN A 69 -9.52 12.33 -21.88
N GLU A 70 -8.53 12.15 -22.76
CA GLU A 70 -8.26 10.88 -23.44
C GLU A 70 -7.89 9.76 -22.46
N LEU A 71 -7.29 10.10 -21.32
CA LEU A 71 -6.97 9.13 -20.26
C LEU A 71 -8.21 8.59 -19.54
N LEU A 72 -9.30 9.39 -19.45
CA LEU A 72 -10.52 9.00 -18.72
C LEU A 72 -11.58 8.36 -19.62
N VAL A 73 -11.57 8.67 -20.92
CA VAL A 73 -12.58 8.17 -21.89
C VAL A 73 -12.74 6.64 -21.87
N PRO A 74 -11.68 5.82 -21.87
CA PRO A 74 -11.81 4.36 -21.83
C PRO A 74 -12.55 3.88 -20.58
N THR A 75 -12.22 4.44 -19.41
CA THR A 75 -12.86 4.10 -18.13
C THR A 75 -14.32 4.54 -18.08
N ILE A 76 -14.63 5.75 -18.58
CA ILE A 76 -16.02 6.24 -18.68
C ILE A 76 -16.84 5.30 -19.54
N TYR A 77 -16.31 4.87 -20.70
CA TYR A 77 -16.98 3.95 -21.60
C TYR A 77 -17.22 2.58 -20.94
N LEU A 78 -16.19 2.03 -20.28
CA LEU A 78 -16.26 0.74 -19.60
C LEU A 78 -17.34 0.73 -18.53
N ILE A 79 -17.36 1.73 -17.65
CA ILE A 79 -18.33 1.81 -16.53
C ILE A 79 -19.75 2.08 -17.03
N LYS A 80 -19.89 2.88 -18.11
CA LYS A 80 -21.20 3.21 -18.68
C LYS A 80 -21.86 2.03 -19.41
N ARG A 81 -21.07 1.23 -20.13
CA ARG A 81 -21.57 0.03 -20.82
C ARG A 81 -21.65 -1.19 -19.91
N GLY A 82 -20.83 -1.20 -18.88
CA GLY A 82 -20.66 -2.28 -17.94
C GLY A 82 -19.55 -3.23 -18.33
N PHE A 83 -19.08 -3.96 -17.33
CA PHE A 83 -18.04 -4.97 -17.45
C PHE A 83 -18.34 -6.17 -16.53
N PRO A 84 -17.94 -7.39 -16.91
CA PRO A 84 -18.06 -8.55 -16.03
C PRO A 84 -17.17 -8.35 -14.81
N ILE A 85 -17.71 -8.50 -13.61
CA ILE A 85 -16.91 -8.39 -12.39
C ILE A 85 -16.01 -9.61 -12.19
N SER A 86 -14.81 -9.38 -11.69
CA SER A 86 -13.86 -10.45 -11.35
C SER A 86 -14.23 -11.16 -10.04
N ASN A 87 -13.62 -12.32 -9.79
CA ASN A 87 -13.77 -13.02 -8.51
C ASN A 87 -13.40 -12.14 -7.31
N ASN A 88 -12.28 -11.40 -7.37
CA ASN A 88 -11.83 -10.53 -6.28
C ASN A 88 -12.85 -9.42 -5.96
N PHE A 89 -13.56 -8.90 -6.96
CA PHE A 89 -14.63 -7.93 -6.76
C PHE A 89 -15.85 -8.60 -6.11
N ALA A 90 -16.30 -9.76 -6.61
CA ALA A 90 -17.40 -10.51 -6.02
C ALA A 90 -17.13 -10.92 -4.56
N GLU A 91 -15.91 -11.38 -4.25
CA GLU A 91 -15.49 -11.69 -2.88
C GLU A 91 -15.50 -10.46 -1.98
N ALA A 92 -15.02 -9.30 -2.47
CA ALA A 92 -15.09 -8.07 -1.68
C ALA A 92 -16.54 -7.68 -1.33
N ILE A 93 -17.49 -7.87 -2.25
CA ILE A 93 -18.92 -7.63 -1.99
C ILE A 93 -19.43 -8.60 -0.93
N LYS A 94 -19.10 -9.90 -1.08
CA LYS A 94 -19.51 -10.96 -0.16
C LYS A 94 -18.95 -10.73 1.25
N GLU A 95 -17.70 -10.32 1.39
CA GLU A 95 -17.07 -10.03 2.68
C GLU A 95 -17.73 -8.86 3.41
N ARG A 96 -18.17 -7.84 2.67
CA ARG A 96 -18.79 -6.62 3.22
C ARG A 96 -20.31 -6.60 3.09
N HIS A 97 -20.94 -7.75 2.83
CA HIS A 97 -22.35 -7.82 2.44
C HIS A 97 -23.31 -7.23 3.48
N LYS A 98 -23.02 -7.42 4.78
CA LYS A 98 -23.86 -6.90 5.87
C LYS A 98 -23.84 -5.38 5.87
N GLU A 99 -22.65 -4.80 5.80
CA GLU A 99 -22.47 -3.35 5.79
C GLU A 99 -23.03 -2.73 4.51
N ILE A 100 -22.79 -3.33 3.35
CA ILE A 100 -23.30 -2.87 2.04
C ILE A 100 -24.83 -2.84 2.06
N ASN A 101 -25.48 -3.92 2.50
CA ASN A 101 -26.95 -4.01 2.53
C ASN A 101 -27.58 -3.06 3.55
N SER A 102 -26.88 -2.76 4.66
CA SER A 102 -27.36 -1.82 5.67
C SER A 102 -27.23 -0.34 5.27
N GLU A 103 -26.38 -0.03 4.29
CA GLU A 103 -26.10 1.35 3.88
C GLU A 103 -26.75 1.64 2.53
N LYS A 104 -27.80 2.47 2.56
CA LYS A 104 -28.57 2.83 1.36
C LYS A 104 -27.68 3.36 0.22
N SER A 105 -26.65 4.16 0.52
CA SER A 105 -25.77 4.67 -0.52
C SER A 105 -24.99 3.57 -1.25
N MET A 106 -24.60 2.51 -0.56
CA MET A 106 -23.89 1.36 -1.12
C MET A 106 -24.83 0.42 -1.86
N ALA A 107 -25.96 0.06 -1.25
CA ALA A 107 -26.96 -0.85 -1.82
C ALA A 107 -27.55 -0.39 -3.17
N THR A 108 -27.42 0.91 -3.50
CA THR A 108 -27.85 1.44 -4.82
C THR A 108 -26.96 1.00 -5.98
N ALA A 109 -25.71 0.63 -5.73
CA ALA A 109 -24.75 0.23 -6.75
C ALA A 109 -24.24 -1.20 -6.55
N PHE A 110 -24.05 -1.62 -5.30
CA PHE A 110 -23.51 -2.92 -4.97
C PHE A 110 -24.61 -3.81 -4.37
N ASN A 111 -24.88 -4.94 -5.02
CA ASN A 111 -25.82 -5.95 -4.54
C ASN A 111 -25.06 -7.27 -4.34
N VAL A 112 -25.38 -8.00 -3.27
CA VAL A 112 -24.83 -9.32 -2.94
C VAL A 112 -25.13 -10.39 -3.99
N ALA A 113 -26.11 -10.15 -4.86
CA ALA A 113 -26.39 -11.00 -6.02
C ALA A 113 -25.33 -10.89 -7.12
N LEU A 114 -24.45 -9.88 -7.09
CA LEU A 114 -23.35 -9.76 -8.03
C LEU A 114 -22.28 -10.81 -7.73
N THR A 115 -22.22 -11.84 -8.57
CA THR A 115 -21.19 -12.88 -8.57
C THR A 115 -20.22 -12.67 -9.72
N GLU A 116 -19.09 -13.40 -9.70
CA GLU A 116 -18.13 -13.39 -10.81
C GLU A 116 -18.81 -13.54 -12.17
N GLY A 117 -18.39 -12.73 -13.15
CA GLY A 117 -18.94 -12.71 -14.50
C GLY A 117 -20.19 -11.82 -14.69
N GLU A 118 -20.89 -11.45 -13.62
CA GLU A 118 -22.04 -10.54 -13.72
C GLU A 118 -21.64 -9.14 -14.18
N ILE A 119 -22.49 -8.52 -15.00
CA ILE A 119 -22.19 -7.21 -15.57
C ILE A 119 -22.49 -6.11 -14.56
N PHE A 120 -21.44 -5.42 -14.10
CA PHE A 120 -21.57 -4.24 -13.26
C PHE A 120 -21.61 -2.96 -14.09
N VAL A 121 -22.56 -2.07 -13.79
CA VAL A 121 -22.76 -0.78 -14.46
C VAL A 121 -22.93 0.31 -13.39
N ASP A 122 -22.24 1.43 -13.53
CA ASP A 122 -22.39 2.58 -12.63
C ASP A 122 -22.51 3.92 -13.39
N PRO A 123 -23.73 4.30 -13.82
CA PRO A 123 -23.95 5.52 -14.60
C PRO A 123 -23.62 6.80 -13.82
N ILE A 124 -23.77 6.79 -12.49
CA ILE A 124 -23.49 7.95 -11.63
C ILE A 124 -21.98 8.19 -11.61
N HIS A 125 -21.20 7.13 -11.41
CA HIS A 125 -19.74 7.26 -11.43
C HIS A 125 -19.20 7.60 -12.83
N ALA A 126 -19.79 7.04 -13.89
CA ALA A 126 -19.45 7.40 -15.26
C ALA A 126 -19.68 8.90 -15.56
N GLU A 127 -20.79 9.47 -15.07
CA GLU A 127 -21.08 10.90 -15.24
C GLU A 127 -20.11 11.79 -14.44
N PHE A 128 -19.75 11.38 -13.22
CA PHE A 128 -18.71 12.05 -12.43
C PHE A 128 -17.36 12.07 -13.16
N LEU A 129 -16.91 10.93 -13.68
CA LEU A 129 -15.68 10.85 -14.47
C LEU A 129 -15.78 11.68 -15.76
N ARG A 130 -16.96 11.76 -16.39
CA ARG A 130 -17.20 12.63 -17.54
C ARG A 130 -17.00 14.11 -17.17
N ARG A 131 -17.59 14.59 -16.07
CA ARG A 131 -17.37 15.96 -15.55
C ARG A 131 -15.88 16.25 -15.33
N LEU A 132 -15.18 15.33 -14.66
CA LEU A 132 -13.73 15.46 -14.43
C LEU A 132 -12.91 15.48 -15.72
N SER A 133 -13.26 14.66 -16.71
CA SER A 133 -12.54 14.57 -17.99
C SER A 133 -12.64 15.83 -18.83
N LEU A 134 -13.75 16.58 -18.68
CA LEU A 134 -14.02 17.82 -19.40
C LEU A 134 -13.51 19.06 -18.66
N SER A 135 -13.05 18.91 -17.43
CA SER A 135 -12.54 20.02 -16.64
C SER A 135 -11.18 20.47 -17.15
N ARG A 136 -10.99 21.79 -17.26
CA ARG A 136 -9.67 22.40 -17.50
C ARG A 136 -8.74 22.28 -16.28
N ASP A 137 -9.34 22.26 -15.10
CA ASP A 137 -8.66 22.05 -13.83
C ASP A 137 -9.51 21.13 -12.93
N PRO A 138 -9.31 19.81 -13.01
CA PRO A 138 -10.07 18.85 -12.21
C PRO A 138 -9.78 18.99 -10.70
N VAL A 139 -8.60 19.50 -10.33
CA VAL A 139 -8.28 19.75 -8.91
C VAL A 139 -9.08 20.93 -8.40
N GLU A 140 -9.13 22.05 -9.14
CA GLU A 140 -9.94 23.19 -8.71
C GLU A 140 -11.42 22.82 -8.59
N MET A 141 -11.95 22.09 -9.59
CA MET A 141 -13.34 21.60 -9.57
C MET A 141 -13.64 20.73 -8.34
N PHE A 142 -12.76 19.78 -7.99
CA PHE A 142 -12.96 18.82 -6.90
C PHE A 142 -12.71 19.38 -5.51
N TYR A 143 -11.67 20.18 -5.34
CA TYR A 143 -11.20 20.62 -4.02
C TYR A 143 -11.70 22.01 -3.61
N ARG A 144 -12.12 22.86 -4.57
CA ARG A 144 -12.57 24.24 -4.30
C ARG A 144 -13.85 24.66 -5.02
N GLY A 145 -14.25 23.93 -6.05
CA GLY A 145 -15.38 24.25 -6.92
C GLY A 145 -16.69 23.52 -6.57
N GLU A 146 -17.49 23.27 -7.60
CA GLU A 146 -18.83 22.68 -7.48
C GLU A 146 -18.85 21.32 -6.77
N ILE A 147 -17.90 20.44 -7.10
CA ILE A 147 -17.80 19.11 -6.49
C ILE A 147 -17.41 19.25 -5.01
N ALA A 148 -16.54 20.22 -4.66
CA ALA A 148 -16.21 20.48 -3.27
C ALA A 148 -17.46 20.88 -2.46
N SER A 149 -18.32 21.74 -3.01
CA SER A 149 -19.60 22.10 -2.36
C SER A 149 -20.53 20.90 -2.21
N GLU A 150 -20.62 20.01 -3.21
CA GLU A 150 -21.40 18.77 -3.13
C GLU A 150 -20.88 17.86 -2.02
N ILE A 151 -19.56 17.66 -1.93
CA ILE A 151 -18.91 16.85 -0.91
C ILE A 151 -19.19 17.40 0.49
N ILE A 152 -19.00 18.71 0.70
CA ILE A 152 -19.20 19.30 2.03
C ILE A 152 -20.67 19.23 2.46
N TYR A 153 -21.62 19.43 1.55
CA TYR A 153 -23.03 19.22 1.85
C TYR A 153 -23.31 17.77 2.29
N GLU A 154 -22.78 16.79 1.56
CA GLU A 154 -22.90 15.37 1.88
C GLU A 154 -22.29 15.05 3.26
N MET A 155 -21.11 15.59 3.57
CA MET A 155 -20.43 15.36 4.85
C MET A 155 -21.22 15.95 6.01
N ILE A 156 -21.74 17.18 5.89
CA ILE A 156 -22.57 17.81 6.94
C ILE A 156 -23.86 17.03 7.17
N GLU A 157 -24.57 16.65 6.10
CA GLU A 157 -25.84 15.92 6.18
C GLU A 157 -25.67 14.56 6.87
N ARG A 158 -24.50 13.92 6.72
CA ARG A 158 -24.29 12.51 7.07
C ARG A 158 -23.30 12.26 8.21
N GLY A 159 -22.90 13.32 8.91
CA GLY A 159 -22.01 13.24 10.08
C GLY A 159 -20.55 12.95 9.74
N GLY A 160 -20.09 13.38 8.57
CA GLY A 160 -18.68 13.39 8.20
C GLY A 160 -17.91 14.54 8.84
N LEU A 161 -16.59 14.38 8.93
CA LEU A 161 -15.70 15.36 9.59
C LEU A 161 -15.02 16.32 8.61
N LEU A 162 -15.06 16.02 7.31
CA LEU A 162 -14.43 16.84 6.28
C LEU A 162 -15.05 18.24 6.22
N THR A 163 -14.17 19.25 6.25
CA THR A 163 -14.54 20.65 6.12
C THR A 163 -14.09 21.22 4.78
N LYS A 164 -14.66 22.36 4.40
CA LYS A 164 -14.21 23.12 3.21
C LYS A 164 -12.72 23.47 3.28
N PHE A 165 -12.20 23.73 4.48
CA PHE A 165 -10.79 24.04 4.69
C PHE A 165 -9.88 22.84 4.45
N ASP A 166 -10.36 21.63 4.73
CA ASP A 166 -9.61 20.39 4.48
C ASP A 166 -9.46 20.16 2.98
N LEU A 167 -10.56 20.26 2.22
CA LEU A 167 -10.53 20.12 0.76
C LEU A 167 -9.70 21.25 0.11
N ALA A 168 -10.00 22.51 0.44
CA ALA A 168 -9.37 23.64 -0.24
C ALA A 168 -7.86 23.77 0.06
N GLY A 169 -7.43 23.30 1.24
CA GLY A 169 -6.04 23.29 1.67
C GLY A 169 -5.26 22.04 1.27
N TYR A 170 -5.89 21.03 0.67
CA TYR A 170 -5.22 19.78 0.31
C TYR A 170 -4.22 19.98 -0.83
N GLN A 171 -3.04 19.38 -0.70
CA GLN A 171 -2.03 19.33 -1.75
C GLN A 171 -1.28 17.99 -1.74
N ALA A 172 -1.10 17.39 -2.90
CA ALA A 172 -0.23 16.22 -3.05
C ALA A 172 1.25 16.61 -2.99
N THR A 173 2.09 15.75 -2.44
CA THR A 173 3.55 15.97 -2.34
C THR A 173 4.29 15.48 -3.58
N VAL A 174 5.45 16.08 -3.86
CA VAL A 174 6.41 15.58 -4.84
C VAL A 174 7.79 15.66 -4.20
N GLU A 175 8.37 14.51 -3.92
CA GLU A 175 9.58 14.37 -3.12
C GLU A 175 10.56 13.44 -3.84
N ARG A 176 11.83 13.42 -3.39
CA ARG A 176 12.79 12.42 -3.85
C ARG A 176 12.51 11.09 -3.17
N ALA A 177 12.79 9.99 -3.87
CA ALA A 177 12.70 8.67 -3.28
C ALA A 177 13.70 8.52 -2.12
N GLN A 178 13.29 7.81 -1.07
CA GLN A 178 14.21 7.30 -0.06
C GLN A 178 15.06 6.20 -0.69
N GLU A 179 16.37 6.26 -0.44
CA GLU A 179 17.35 5.32 -1.01
C GLU A 179 18.00 4.49 0.11
N THR A 180 18.16 3.20 -0.13
CA THR A 180 18.92 2.28 0.72
C THR A 180 19.94 1.55 -0.14
N ILE A 181 21.23 1.84 0.09
CA ILE A 181 22.34 1.21 -0.61
C ILE A 181 22.69 -0.08 0.12
N LEU A 182 22.64 -1.20 -0.59
CA LEU A 182 22.93 -2.52 -0.07
C LEU A 182 24.44 -2.82 -0.15
N PRO A 183 24.95 -3.76 0.66
CA PRO A 183 26.38 -4.11 0.71
C PRO A 183 27.00 -4.57 -0.62
N ASN A 184 26.17 -5.10 -1.54
CA ASN A 184 26.59 -5.52 -2.88
C ASN A 184 26.52 -4.39 -3.91
N GLY A 185 26.29 -3.14 -3.50
CA GLY A 185 26.22 -1.95 -4.36
C GLY A 185 24.83 -1.68 -4.97
N PHE A 186 23.90 -2.62 -4.88
CA PHE A 186 22.52 -2.40 -5.36
C PHE A 186 21.81 -1.36 -4.51
N THR A 187 20.88 -0.62 -5.11
CA THR A 187 20.11 0.41 -4.39
C THR A 187 18.61 0.14 -4.47
N LEU A 188 17.95 0.10 -3.32
CA LEU A 188 16.49 0.13 -3.23
C LEU A 188 16.01 1.57 -3.18
N LYS A 189 15.00 1.92 -3.97
CA LYS A 189 14.34 3.24 -3.93
C LYS A 189 12.85 3.09 -3.72
N GLY A 190 12.29 3.90 -2.83
CA GLY A 190 10.88 3.85 -2.45
C GLY A 190 10.37 5.15 -1.81
N PRO A 191 9.11 5.20 -1.40
CA PRO A 191 8.54 6.36 -0.73
C PRO A 191 9.18 6.62 0.65
N PRO A 192 9.35 7.89 1.06
CA PRO A 192 9.76 8.24 2.41
C PRO A 192 8.62 8.03 3.44
N SER A 193 8.89 8.40 4.71
CA SER A 193 7.88 8.41 5.78
C SER A 193 6.58 9.13 5.36
N PRO A 194 5.37 8.63 5.70
CA PRO A 194 5.07 7.56 6.65
C PRO A 194 4.83 6.18 5.99
N SER A 195 5.59 5.84 4.95
CA SER A 195 5.46 4.57 4.23
C SER A 195 6.23 3.42 4.89
N ALA A 196 5.69 2.21 4.76
CA ALA A 196 6.31 0.96 5.21
C ALA A 196 7.53 0.50 4.41
N PHE A 197 7.98 1.30 3.43
CA PHE A 197 9.17 1.00 2.64
C PHE A 197 10.39 0.84 3.55
N LEU A 198 10.44 1.59 4.66
CA LEU A 198 11.47 1.47 5.68
C LEU A 198 11.59 0.04 6.25
N ALA A 199 10.47 -0.63 6.51
CA ALA A 199 10.50 -1.99 7.05
C ALA A 199 11.12 -2.97 6.04
N LEU A 200 10.70 -2.88 4.78
CA LEU A 200 11.26 -3.70 3.70
C LEU A 200 12.76 -3.42 3.55
N SER A 201 13.15 -2.15 3.45
CA SER A 201 14.55 -1.77 3.21
C SER A 201 15.45 -2.24 4.35
N LEU A 202 14.99 -2.10 5.61
CA LEU A 202 15.72 -2.56 6.78
C LEU A 202 15.90 -4.08 6.80
N ILE A 203 14.85 -4.85 6.49
CA ILE A 203 14.95 -6.32 6.45
C ILE A 203 16.01 -6.74 5.44
N VAL A 204 15.94 -6.20 4.23
CA VAL A 204 16.87 -6.57 3.16
C VAL A 204 18.28 -6.13 3.51
N GLU A 205 18.46 -4.91 4.01
CA GLU A 205 19.78 -4.37 4.39
C GLU A 205 20.44 -5.17 5.52
N ILE A 206 19.73 -5.50 6.60
CA ILE A 206 20.26 -6.28 7.73
C ILE A 206 20.68 -7.69 7.26
N MET A 207 19.81 -8.36 6.52
CA MET A 207 20.08 -9.71 6.03
C MET A 207 21.24 -9.71 5.02
N MET A 208 21.29 -8.74 4.12
CA MET A 208 22.41 -8.59 3.19
C MET A 208 23.72 -8.32 3.92
N ASN A 209 23.76 -7.41 4.91
CA ASN A 209 24.97 -7.14 5.69
C ASN A 209 25.55 -8.39 6.37
N ARG A 210 24.68 -9.29 6.82
CA ARG A 210 25.10 -10.51 7.52
C ARG A 210 25.54 -11.64 6.59
N TYR A 211 24.93 -11.73 5.40
CA TYR A 211 25.05 -12.91 4.54
C TYR A 211 25.76 -12.64 3.20
N SER A 212 25.80 -11.41 2.68
CA SER A 212 26.32 -11.13 1.32
C SER A 212 27.81 -11.43 1.15
N ASN A 213 28.60 -11.34 2.22
CA ASN A 213 30.04 -11.63 2.19
C ASN A 213 30.37 -13.12 2.37
N ARG A 214 29.36 -13.99 2.51
CA ARG A 214 29.55 -15.43 2.68
C ARG A 214 29.56 -16.10 1.29
N SER A 215 30.50 -17.00 1.07
CA SER A 215 30.64 -17.73 -0.19
C SER A 215 29.51 -18.72 -0.47
N ASN A 216 28.89 -19.26 0.59
CA ASN A 216 27.70 -20.11 0.49
C ASN A 216 26.74 -19.76 1.64
N VAL A 217 25.55 -19.26 1.29
CA VAL A 217 24.47 -19.04 2.25
C VAL A 217 23.53 -20.24 2.17
N SER A 218 23.37 -20.96 3.28
CA SER A 218 22.42 -22.06 3.39
C SER A 218 21.03 -21.53 3.74
N PHE A 219 20.01 -22.00 3.01
CA PHE A 219 18.61 -21.77 3.39
C PHE A 219 18.21 -22.82 4.44
N ASP A 220 18.57 -22.57 5.69
CA ASP A 220 18.39 -23.47 6.84
C ASP A 220 17.62 -22.80 8.00
N GLY A 221 17.35 -23.55 9.07
CA GLY A 221 16.66 -23.03 10.24
C GLY A 221 17.35 -21.85 10.92
N MET A 222 18.68 -21.71 10.81
CA MET A 222 19.40 -20.56 11.36
C MET A 222 19.09 -19.30 10.57
N TYR A 223 19.18 -19.36 9.23
CA TYR A 223 18.74 -18.27 8.35
C TYR A 223 17.29 -17.86 8.61
N LEU A 224 16.39 -18.84 8.77
CA LEU A 224 14.98 -18.56 9.01
C LEU A 224 14.71 -17.92 10.38
N ARG A 225 15.38 -18.36 11.45
CA ARG A 225 15.27 -17.72 12.77
C ARG A 225 15.71 -16.26 12.70
N GLU A 226 16.83 -15.99 12.05
CA GLU A 226 17.32 -14.63 11.88
C GLU A 226 16.40 -13.77 11.02
N LEU A 227 15.90 -14.30 9.90
CA LEU A 227 14.91 -13.63 9.06
C LEU A 227 13.68 -13.23 9.90
N LEU A 228 13.13 -14.14 10.70
CA LEU A 228 11.96 -13.87 11.55
C LEU A 228 12.25 -12.81 12.63
N MET A 229 13.44 -12.83 13.24
CA MET A 229 13.85 -11.81 14.20
C MET A 229 13.98 -10.43 13.51
N THR A 230 14.59 -10.38 12.34
CA THR A 230 14.74 -9.14 11.56
C THR A 230 13.40 -8.60 11.07
N GLN A 231 12.50 -9.47 10.60
CA GLN A 231 11.13 -9.06 10.24
C GLN A 231 10.40 -8.44 11.44
N ARG A 232 10.53 -9.01 12.63
CA ARG A 232 9.91 -8.50 13.86
C ARG A 232 10.48 -7.13 14.25
N ASP A 233 11.81 -6.99 14.28
CA ASP A 233 12.47 -5.70 14.58
C ASP A 233 12.07 -4.61 13.57
N ALA A 234 12.01 -4.95 12.28
CA ALA A 234 11.61 -4.00 11.25
C ALA A 234 10.15 -3.53 11.36
N ILE A 235 9.24 -4.43 11.73
CA ILE A 235 7.84 -4.06 12.02
C ILE A 235 7.78 -3.14 13.25
N ALA A 236 8.48 -3.50 14.34
CA ALA A 236 8.51 -2.69 15.56
C ALA A 236 9.03 -1.26 15.30
N ARG A 237 10.10 -1.12 14.52
CA ARG A 237 10.62 0.20 14.12
C ARG A 237 9.69 0.95 13.19
N PHE A 238 8.97 0.25 12.30
CA PHE A 238 7.94 0.87 11.49
C PHE A 238 6.79 1.42 12.35
N GLU A 239 6.51 0.81 13.50
CA GLU A 239 5.56 1.33 14.49
C GLU A 239 6.01 2.62 15.19
N GLN A 240 7.29 2.97 15.06
CA GLN A 240 7.86 4.20 15.59
C GLN A 240 7.98 5.33 14.56
N ILE A 241 7.54 5.13 13.31
CA ILE A 241 7.51 6.19 12.28
C ILE A 241 6.10 6.76 12.05
N GLY A 242 6.03 8.05 11.75
CA GLY A 242 4.77 8.78 11.55
C GLY A 242 4.90 9.87 10.50
N ASP A 243 3.87 10.71 10.40
CA ASP A 243 3.87 11.86 9.50
C ASP A 243 5.09 12.77 9.80
N PRO A 244 6.00 13.01 8.83
CA PRO A 244 7.19 13.83 9.06
C PRO A 244 6.89 15.29 9.43
N ASP A 245 5.68 15.79 9.16
CA ASP A 245 5.26 17.14 9.57
C ASP A 245 4.87 17.22 11.05
N PHE A 246 4.71 16.07 11.72
CA PHE A 246 4.28 15.95 13.12
C PHE A 246 5.31 15.23 14.00
N VAL A 247 6.08 14.31 13.41
CA VAL A 247 7.03 13.47 14.11
C VAL A 247 8.42 13.79 13.60
N THR A 248 9.18 14.55 14.38
CA THR A 248 10.56 14.96 14.06
C THR A 248 11.56 14.27 14.97
N GLY A 249 12.70 13.85 14.44
CA GLY A 249 13.84 13.46 15.27
C GLY A 249 13.91 11.98 15.66
N PHE A 250 13.09 11.10 15.07
CA PHE A 250 13.49 9.68 15.02
C PHE A 250 14.71 9.59 14.11
N PRO A 251 15.87 9.19 14.64
CA PRO A 251 17.00 8.95 13.78
C PRO A 251 16.59 7.79 12.87
N ILE A 252 16.45 8.05 11.57
CA ILE A 252 16.78 7.05 10.54
C ILE A 252 18.31 6.84 10.54
N VAL A 253 19.00 7.08 11.67
CA VAL A 253 20.31 6.53 11.94
C VAL A 253 20.03 5.10 12.33
N ILE A 254 19.91 4.28 11.30
CA ILE A 254 20.01 2.85 11.43
C ILE A 254 21.40 2.61 12.01
N ASN A 255 21.52 2.42 13.32
CA ASN A 255 22.79 2.02 13.93
C ASN A 255 22.99 0.52 13.61
N LEU A 256 23.27 0.26 12.33
CA LEU A 256 23.43 -1.04 11.65
C LEU A 256 24.62 -1.84 12.18
N GLN A 257 25.47 -1.23 13.01
CA GLN A 257 26.62 -1.89 13.63
C GLN A 257 26.29 -2.57 14.95
N SER A 258 25.08 -2.38 15.46
CA SER A 258 24.60 -3.09 16.63
C SER A 258 24.37 -4.57 16.26
N ASN A 259 25.36 -5.42 16.57
CA ASN A 259 25.13 -6.86 16.75
C ASN A 259 24.12 -7.16 17.88
N HIS A 260 23.59 -6.13 18.57
CA HIS A 260 22.46 -6.24 19.47
C HIS A 260 21.15 -6.10 18.68
N ILE A 261 20.53 -7.25 18.41
CA ILE A 261 19.09 -7.35 18.34
C ILE A 261 18.61 -7.23 19.78
N GLU A 262 18.08 -6.08 20.18
CA GLU A 262 17.44 -5.97 21.49
C GLU A 262 16.22 -6.89 21.51
N THR A 263 16.29 -7.96 22.31
CA THR A 263 15.17 -8.84 22.60
C THR A 263 14.17 -8.24 23.60
N SER A 264 14.21 -6.92 23.82
CA SER A 264 13.42 -6.22 24.84
C SER A 264 11.97 -5.94 24.41
N GLY A 265 11.67 -6.00 23.10
CA GLY A 265 10.31 -5.89 22.60
C GLY A 265 9.53 -7.20 22.79
N ILE A 266 9.08 -7.51 24.00
CA ILE A 266 7.85 -8.28 24.15
C ILE A 266 6.77 -7.38 23.56
N LEU A 267 6.46 -7.59 22.28
CA LEU A 267 5.37 -6.90 21.61
C LEU A 267 4.08 -7.21 22.39
N ASN A 268 3.35 -6.15 22.75
CA ASN A 268 2.20 -6.25 23.64
C ASN A 268 1.09 -7.06 22.95
N GLU A 269 0.74 -8.24 23.49
CA GLU A 269 -0.16 -9.23 22.86
C GLU A 269 -1.53 -8.66 22.44
N GLU A 270 -2.01 -7.60 23.13
CA GLU A 270 -3.31 -6.98 22.86
C GLU A 270 -3.32 -6.00 21.69
N ALA A 271 -2.20 -5.33 21.40
CA ALA A 271 -2.05 -4.46 20.23
C ALA A 271 -1.90 -5.29 18.94
N ASP A 272 -1.20 -6.44 19.04
CA ASP A 272 -0.81 -7.31 17.93
C ASP A 272 -1.95 -8.14 17.33
N MET A 273 -2.92 -8.59 18.14
CA MET A 273 -4.08 -9.33 17.61
C MET A 273 -4.94 -8.49 16.66
N ARG A 274 -4.85 -7.15 16.71
CA ARG A 274 -5.71 -6.25 15.94
C ARG A 274 -5.03 -5.65 14.69
N ASN A 275 -3.71 -5.53 14.67
CA ASN A 275 -2.98 -4.88 13.57
C ASN A 275 -2.37 -5.86 12.55
N LEU A 276 -1.96 -7.07 12.95
CA LEU A 276 -1.27 -8.02 12.05
C LEU A 276 -2.14 -9.18 11.54
N ASN A 277 -3.18 -9.59 12.28
CA ASN A 277 -3.93 -10.83 11.99
C ASN A 277 -5.33 -10.66 11.39
N GLY A 278 -5.67 -9.50 10.79
CA GLY A 278 -7.04 -9.31 10.28
C GLY A 278 -7.29 -8.21 9.25
N ARG A 279 -6.26 -7.52 8.76
CA ARG A 279 -6.44 -6.60 7.62
C ARG A 279 -6.27 -7.43 6.35
N SER A 280 -7.37 -7.71 5.66
CA SER A 280 -7.31 -8.29 4.33
C SER A 280 -6.44 -7.39 3.44
N SER A 281 -5.67 -7.99 2.53
CA SER A 281 -4.97 -7.27 1.48
C SER A 281 -5.92 -6.30 0.78
N VAL A 282 -5.64 -4.99 0.88
CA VAL A 282 -6.43 -3.94 0.21
C VAL A 282 -5.51 -2.95 -0.49
N GLY A 283 -5.67 -2.89 -1.80
CA GLY A 283 -5.06 -1.88 -2.65
C GLY A 283 -4.89 -2.42 -4.06
N SER A 284 -4.68 -1.52 -5.00
CA SER A 284 -4.29 -1.84 -6.36
C SER A 284 -2.92 -1.25 -6.62
N HIS A 285 -2.09 -2.00 -7.34
CA HIS A 285 -0.80 -1.53 -7.79
C HIS A 285 -0.68 -1.70 -9.31
N ILE A 286 0.16 -0.88 -9.93
CA ILE A 286 0.45 -0.96 -11.36
C ILE A 286 1.94 -0.67 -11.52
N ASN A 287 2.62 -1.51 -12.30
CA ASN A 287 3.98 -1.26 -12.76
C ASN A 287 3.95 -1.01 -14.28
N VAL A 288 4.67 0.01 -14.74
CA VAL A 288 4.81 0.33 -16.16
C VAL A 288 6.26 0.64 -16.45
N ILE A 289 6.80 0.08 -17.53
CA ILE A 289 8.10 0.45 -18.09
C ILE A 289 7.88 0.72 -19.57
N ASP A 290 8.27 1.90 -20.06
CA ASP A 290 8.16 2.24 -21.47
C ASP A 290 9.48 2.03 -22.24
N ARG A 291 9.41 2.15 -23.57
CA ARG A 291 10.57 2.01 -24.47
C ARG A 291 11.65 3.07 -24.27
N HIS A 292 11.33 4.19 -23.61
CA HIS A 292 12.28 5.27 -23.30
C HIS A 292 12.95 5.04 -21.93
N GLY A 293 12.57 3.97 -21.22
CA GLY A 293 13.08 3.66 -19.89
C GLY A 293 12.42 4.49 -18.79
N LEU A 294 11.30 5.16 -19.07
CA LEU A 294 10.45 5.69 -18.01
C LEU A 294 9.83 4.50 -17.28
N ALA A 295 10.03 4.44 -15.97
CA ALA A 295 9.40 3.43 -15.12
C ALA A 295 8.48 4.08 -14.10
N VAL A 296 7.33 3.47 -13.87
CA VAL A 296 6.35 3.89 -12.89
C VAL A 296 5.96 2.69 -12.04
N SER A 297 6.07 2.84 -10.72
CA SER A 297 5.43 1.95 -9.75
C SER A 297 4.37 2.75 -9.00
N PHE A 298 3.13 2.29 -9.05
CA PHE A 298 1.98 2.99 -8.51
C PHE A 298 1.22 2.10 -7.54
N SER A 299 0.78 2.67 -6.42
CA SER A 299 -0.10 2.00 -5.46
C SER A 299 -1.23 2.94 -5.03
N SER A 300 -2.45 2.40 -4.90
CA SER A 300 -3.61 3.13 -4.41
C SER A 300 -4.52 2.23 -3.57
N SER A 301 -5.25 2.82 -2.62
CA SER A 301 -6.14 2.09 -1.74
C SER A 301 -7.22 3.02 -1.16
N LEU A 302 -8.31 2.42 -0.72
CA LEU A 302 -9.32 3.03 0.18
C LEU A 302 -9.10 2.60 1.64
N ASN A 303 -7.94 2.01 1.93
CA ASN A 303 -7.51 1.34 3.16
C ASN A 303 -8.22 0.01 3.48
N SER A 304 -9.55 -0.05 3.38
CA SER A 304 -10.32 -1.31 3.51
C SER A 304 -11.09 -1.63 2.23
N LYS A 305 -11.52 -2.89 2.03
CA LYS A 305 -12.43 -3.25 0.93
C LYS A 305 -13.71 -2.43 1.08
N PHE A 306 -14.03 -1.65 0.05
CA PHE A 306 -15.08 -0.61 0.07
C PHE A 306 -14.89 0.52 1.09
N GLY A 307 -13.67 0.74 1.59
CA GLY A 307 -13.31 1.85 2.49
C GLY A 307 -14.27 1.99 3.67
N SER A 308 -14.91 3.16 3.77
CA SER A 308 -15.87 3.47 4.84
C SER A 308 -17.24 2.81 4.67
N VAL A 309 -17.43 2.08 3.58
CA VAL A 309 -18.71 1.54 3.13
C VAL A 309 -19.73 2.68 2.99
N ARG A 310 -19.28 3.83 2.46
CA ARG A 310 -20.13 4.96 2.07
C ARG A 310 -19.83 5.31 0.64
N ARG A 311 -20.88 5.60 -0.13
CA ARG A 311 -20.77 5.98 -1.54
C ARG A 311 -21.37 7.36 -1.76
N SER A 312 -20.67 8.22 -2.50
CA SER A 312 -21.24 9.51 -2.86
C SER A 312 -22.43 9.32 -3.78
N LEU A 313 -23.60 9.81 -3.36
CA LEU A 313 -24.82 9.70 -4.16
C LEU A 313 -24.76 10.53 -5.44
N LYS A 314 -23.96 11.60 -5.46
CA LYS A 314 -23.75 12.45 -6.64
C LYS A 314 -22.55 12.02 -7.47
N GLY A 315 -21.46 11.60 -6.83
CA GLY A 315 -20.20 11.25 -7.51
C GLY A 315 -20.03 9.78 -7.85
N GLY A 316 -20.81 8.90 -7.24
CA GLY A 316 -20.77 7.44 -7.44
C GLY A 316 -19.50 6.73 -6.92
N PHE A 317 -18.51 7.48 -6.45
CA PHE A 317 -17.29 6.91 -5.87
C PHE A 317 -17.49 6.50 -4.40
N VAL A 318 -16.70 5.52 -3.97
CA VAL A 318 -16.70 5.03 -2.58
C VAL A 318 -15.68 5.80 -1.76
N TRP A 319 -16.07 6.19 -0.54
CA TRP A 319 -15.23 6.94 0.38
C TRP A 319 -14.20 6.04 1.07
N ASN A 320 -12.99 6.56 1.28
CA ASN A 320 -11.94 5.88 2.06
C ASN A 320 -12.32 5.78 3.55
N ASN A 321 -11.63 4.92 4.29
CA ASN A 321 -11.69 4.91 5.76
C ASN A 321 -10.31 5.10 6.40
N ASP A 322 -9.48 5.95 5.80
CA ASP A 322 -8.06 6.08 6.15
C ASP A 322 -7.85 6.62 7.57
N ILE A 323 -8.89 7.14 8.25
CA ILE A 323 -8.81 7.46 9.67
C ILE A 323 -8.48 6.21 10.51
N SER A 324 -8.92 5.01 10.10
CA SER A 324 -8.56 3.75 10.78
C SER A 324 -7.11 3.30 10.60
N ALA A 325 -6.32 4.02 9.80
CA ALA A 325 -4.89 3.81 9.71
C ALA A 325 -4.10 4.57 10.80
N PHE A 326 -4.76 5.45 11.56
CA PHE A 326 -4.21 5.96 12.83
C PHE A 326 -4.46 4.98 13.98
N ASN A 327 -3.67 5.13 15.04
CA ASN A 327 -4.03 4.59 16.34
C ASN A 327 -5.18 5.43 16.93
N VAL A 328 -6.33 4.78 17.10
CA VAL A 328 -7.59 5.38 17.60
C VAL A 328 -8.01 4.79 18.94
N ILE A 329 -7.18 3.94 19.52
CA ILE A 329 -7.43 3.26 20.79
C ILE A 329 -6.62 3.99 21.86
N ASP A 330 -7.24 4.18 23.01
CA ASP A 330 -6.58 4.76 24.16
C ASP A 330 -5.75 3.69 24.87
N ASP A 331 -4.48 3.67 24.56
CA ASP A 331 -3.45 2.92 25.28
C ASP A 331 -2.40 3.95 25.72
N GLU A 332 -2.47 4.40 26.97
CA GLU A 332 -1.64 5.48 27.51
C GLU A 332 -0.14 5.18 27.41
N ASP A 333 0.25 3.91 27.35
CA ASP A 333 1.64 3.45 27.28
C ASP A 333 2.11 3.14 25.84
N SER A 334 1.27 3.37 24.81
CA SER A 334 1.61 3.04 23.43
C SER A 334 2.46 4.13 22.75
N GLU A 335 3.72 3.84 22.46
CA GLU A 335 4.57 4.71 21.62
C GLU A 335 3.92 5.02 20.24
N ASP A 336 3.17 4.06 19.69
CA ASP A 336 2.45 4.22 18.41
C ASP A 336 1.34 5.27 18.49
N LYS A 337 0.74 5.49 19.67
CA LYS A 337 -0.24 6.57 19.88
C LYS A 337 0.39 7.94 19.66
N HIS A 338 1.58 8.17 20.20
CA HIS A 338 2.28 9.45 20.03
C HIS A 338 2.67 9.69 18.57
N VAL A 339 3.15 8.66 17.90
CA VAL A 339 3.70 8.77 16.54
C VAL A 339 2.60 8.76 15.47
N ASN A 340 1.60 7.89 15.60
CA ASN A 340 0.55 7.66 14.60
C ASN A 340 -0.88 7.81 15.19
N GLY A 341 -1.05 8.61 16.24
CA GLY A 341 -2.36 9.06 16.73
C GLY A 341 -3.02 10.09 15.82
N VAL A 342 -4.35 10.20 15.91
CA VAL A 342 -5.18 11.10 15.09
C VAL A 342 -4.95 12.56 15.48
N ALA A 343 -4.47 13.36 14.53
CA ALA A 343 -4.41 14.81 14.66
C ALA A 343 -4.87 15.47 13.36
N GLY A 344 -5.53 16.62 13.47
CA GLY A 344 -6.03 17.35 12.31
C GLY A 344 -4.92 17.67 11.30
N ARG A 345 -5.18 17.37 10.02
CA ARG A 345 -4.25 17.47 8.87
C ARG A 345 -3.09 16.47 8.84
N LYS A 346 -2.91 15.66 9.87
CA LYS A 346 -1.89 14.60 9.88
C LYS A 346 -2.22 13.54 8.84
N ARG A 347 -1.19 12.96 8.22
CA ARG A 347 -1.26 11.82 7.30
C ARG A 347 -1.10 10.53 8.11
N PRO A 348 -1.96 9.52 7.92
CA PRO A 348 -1.78 8.25 8.58
C PRO A 348 -0.62 7.48 7.96
N ARG A 349 -0.04 6.55 8.73
CA ARG A 349 0.91 5.56 8.22
C ARG A 349 0.30 4.72 7.10
N THR A 350 1.13 4.33 6.13
CA THR A 350 0.69 3.50 5.01
C THR A 350 1.58 2.30 4.74
N SER A 351 0.94 1.20 4.36
CA SER A 351 1.56 -0.03 3.85
C SER A 351 1.72 -0.03 2.32
N MET A 352 1.31 1.04 1.62
CA MET A 352 1.59 1.19 0.20
C MET A 352 3.08 1.44 -0.04
N ILE A 353 3.76 0.48 -0.65
CA ILE A 353 5.20 0.54 -0.93
C ILE A 353 5.52 0.25 -2.41
N PRO A 354 5.17 1.16 -3.35
CA PRO A 354 5.76 1.09 -4.68
C PRO A 354 7.28 1.27 -4.56
N PHE A 355 8.08 0.34 -5.07
CA PHE A 355 9.55 0.43 -4.97
C PHE A 355 10.25 -0.10 -6.21
N MET A 356 11.53 0.28 -6.37
CA MET A 356 12.38 -0.09 -7.48
C MET A 356 13.76 -0.55 -6.99
N LEU A 357 14.38 -1.46 -7.73
CA LEU A 357 15.74 -1.95 -7.50
C LEU A 357 16.65 -1.46 -8.62
N PHE A 358 17.82 -0.94 -8.24
CA PHE A 358 18.86 -0.44 -9.13
C PHE A 358 20.16 -1.21 -8.91
N ASP A 359 20.93 -1.42 -9.98
CA ASP A 359 22.26 -2.02 -9.93
C ASP A 359 23.31 -1.03 -9.37
N ASP A 360 24.55 -1.50 -9.23
CA ASP A 360 25.71 -0.72 -8.76
C ASP A 360 26.11 0.43 -9.71
N ARG A 361 25.60 0.44 -10.94
CA ARG A 361 25.77 1.51 -11.94
C ARG A 361 24.61 2.49 -11.92
N GLY A 362 23.62 2.29 -11.07
CA GLY A 362 22.42 3.11 -10.97
C GLY A 362 21.40 2.85 -12.08
N GLN A 363 21.47 1.75 -12.81
CA GLN A 363 20.47 1.37 -13.80
C GLN A 363 19.31 0.63 -13.14
N LEU A 364 18.09 0.90 -13.62
CA LEU A 364 16.89 0.21 -13.16
C LEU A 364 16.97 -1.28 -13.54
N VAL A 365 16.85 -2.14 -12.52
CA VAL A 365 16.80 -3.61 -12.67
C VAL A 365 15.36 -4.10 -12.62
N SER A 366 14.59 -3.65 -11.62
CA SER A 366 13.21 -4.10 -11.43
C SER A 366 12.32 -3.03 -10.81
N SER A 367 11.04 -3.04 -11.18
CA SER A 367 9.97 -2.28 -10.55
C SER A 367 9.02 -3.23 -9.85
N PHE A 368 8.64 -2.93 -8.61
CA PHE A 368 7.82 -3.79 -7.78
C PHE A 368 6.54 -3.08 -7.37
N GLY A 369 5.46 -3.85 -7.33
CA GLY A 369 4.18 -3.44 -6.80
C GLY A 369 3.62 -4.55 -5.92
N ILE A 370 3.25 -4.20 -4.70
CA ILE A 370 2.69 -5.16 -3.76
C ILE A 370 1.33 -4.69 -3.28
N THR A 371 0.57 -5.61 -2.72
CA THR A 371 -0.64 -5.23 -2.00
C THR A 371 -0.34 -4.68 -0.61
N GLY A 372 -1.17 -3.79 -0.08
CA GLY A 372 -0.90 -3.04 1.15
C GLY A 372 -1.05 -3.83 2.46
N SER A 373 -0.67 -5.10 2.51
CA SER A 373 -0.64 -5.87 3.77
C SER A 373 0.76 -5.96 4.34
N VAL A 374 0.88 -6.21 5.65
CA VAL A 374 2.20 -6.41 6.27
C VAL A 374 2.91 -7.64 5.70
N ASN A 375 2.16 -8.72 5.51
CA ASN A 375 2.69 -9.94 4.89
C ASN A 375 3.24 -9.70 3.47
N SER A 376 2.66 -8.80 2.69
CA SER A 376 3.20 -8.45 1.36
C SER A 376 4.54 -7.70 1.45
N ILE A 377 4.73 -6.87 2.48
CA ILE A 377 6.01 -6.18 2.74
C ILE A 377 7.09 -7.20 3.07
N LEU A 378 6.77 -8.13 3.98
CA LEU A 378 7.67 -9.22 4.38
C LEU A 378 7.96 -10.19 3.23
N ALA A 379 6.98 -10.41 2.36
CA ALA A 379 7.11 -11.24 1.16
C ALA A 379 8.07 -10.59 0.16
N ALA A 380 7.93 -9.30 -0.13
CA ALA A 380 8.82 -8.60 -1.03
C ALA A 380 10.28 -8.61 -0.55
N ALA A 381 10.51 -8.49 0.76
CA ALA A 381 11.85 -8.66 1.32
C ALA A 381 12.39 -10.08 1.06
N GLN A 382 11.57 -11.13 1.27
CA GLN A 382 11.96 -12.51 0.96
C GLN A 382 12.25 -12.75 -0.53
N VAL A 383 11.46 -12.14 -1.43
CA VAL A 383 11.69 -12.22 -2.88
C VAL A 383 13.05 -11.63 -3.24
N LEU A 384 13.40 -10.46 -2.72
CA LEU A 384 14.70 -9.83 -2.94
C LEU A 384 15.85 -10.71 -2.40
N LEU A 385 15.71 -11.23 -1.18
CA LEU A 385 16.73 -12.09 -0.56
C LEU A 385 16.90 -13.43 -1.30
N ASN A 386 15.81 -14.00 -1.83
CA ASN A 386 15.84 -15.18 -2.70
C ASN A 386 16.71 -14.98 -3.94
N GLN A 387 16.60 -13.80 -4.57
CA GLN A 387 17.43 -13.46 -5.73
C GLN A 387 18.88 -13.19 -5.32
N MET A 388 19.09 -12.37 -4.29
CA MET A 388 20.40 -11.83 -3.94
C MET A 388 21.29 -12.81 -3.17
N LEU A 389 20.73 -13.68 -2.33
CA LEU A 389 21.50 -14.60 -1.48
C LEU A 389 21.49 -16.04 -2.00
N PHE A 390 20.44 -16.45 -2.72
CA PHE A 390 20.25 -17.84 -3.14
C PHE A 390 20.24 -18.02 -4.67
N ASN A 391 20.53 -16.96 -5.42
CA ASN A 391 20.62 -16.96 -6.89
C ASN A 391 19.39 -17.59 -7.56
N LYS A 392 18.22 -17.46 -6.95
CA LYS A 392 16.96 -17.91 -7.55
C LYS A 392 16.61 -16.97 -8.69
N ASP A 393 16.10 -17.53 -9.79
CA ASP A 393 15.47 -16.72 -10.82
C ASP A 393 14.24 -16.00 -10.27
N PHE A 394 13.71 -15.06 -11.05
CA PHE A 394 12.71 -14.14 -10.52
C PHE A 394 11.37 -14.83 -10.24
N LEU A 395 10.91 -15.66 -11.18
CA LEU A 395 9.70 -16.45 -11.03
C LEU A 395 9.81 -17.37 -9.82
N SER A 396 10.89 -18.14 -9.71
CA SER A 396 11.15 -19.02 -8.56
C SER A 396 11.25 -18.27 -7.23
N SER A 397 11.66 -16.99 -7.24
CA SER A 397 11.72 -16.16 -6.03
C SER A 397 10.34 -15.71 -5.57
N VAL A 398 9.43 -15.38 -6.50
CA VAL A 398 8.04 -15.02 -6.22
C VAL A 398 7.22 -16.25 -5.83
N GLU A 399 7.42 -17.38 -6.51
CA GLU A 399 6.66 -18.61 -6.24
C GLU A 399 7.09 -19.34 -4.96
N ALA A 400 8.32 -19.11 -4.48
CA ALA A 400 8.84 -19.74 -3.28
C ALA A 400 7.86 -19.60 -2.09
N PRO A 401 7.64 -20.68 -1.31
CA PRO A 401 6.78 -20.62 -0.12
C PRO A 401 7.42 -19.71 0.93
N ARG A 402 6.59 -18.91 1.61
CA ARG A 402 7.04 -17.83 2.51
C ARG A 402 6.76 -18.13 3.97
N ILE A 403 7.54 -17.49 4.84
CA ILE A 403 7.34 -17.47 6.29
C ILE A 403 7.34 -16.02 6.79
N PHE A 404 6.52 -15.75 7.80
CA PHE A 404 6.24 -14.40 8.29
C PHE A 404 6.33 -14.36 9.80
N ALA A 405 7.05 -13.38 10.33
CA ALA A 405 7.08 -13.10 11.76
C ALA A 405 5.69 -12.73 12.27
N LYS A 406 5.33 -13.27 13.43
CA LYS A 406 4.23 -12.78 14.26
C LYS A 406 4.80 -12.15 15.51
N SER A 407 3.93 -11.47 16.25
CA SER A 407 4.18 -11.02 17.62
C SER A 407 4.77 -12.14 18.47
N VAL A 408 4.05 -13.27 18.49
CA VAL A 408 4.48 -14.53 19.09
C VAL A 408 4.56 -15.59 18.00
N GLY A 409 5.77 -16.08 17.72
CA GLY A 409 5.99 -17.14 16.75
C GLY A 409 6.06 -16.68 15.29
N ALA A 410 5.54 -17.50 14.37
CA ALA A 410 5.52 -17.25 12.94
C ALA A 410 4.28 -17.85 12.25
N SER A 411 3.94 -17.32 11.08
CA SER A 411 3.07 -17.99 10.11
C SER A 411 3.82 -18.42 8.87
N PHE A 412 3.35 -19.46 8.20
CA PHE A 412 3.94 -19.96 6.95
C PHE A 412 2.86 -20.30 5.93
N GLU A 413 3.21 -20.21 4.65
CA GLU A 413 2.32 -20.58 3.55
C GLU A 413 2.25 -22.09 3.35
N SER A 414 1.16 -22.55 2.76
CA SER A 414 1.06 -23.94 2.29
C SER A 414 2.24 -24.29 1.36
N GLY A 415 2.82 -25.48 1.54
CA GLY A 415 3.99 -25.92 0.78
C GLY A 415 5.34 -25.51 1.38
N PHE A 416 5.38 -24.77 2.49
CA PHE A 416 6.64 -24.48 3.18
C PHE A 416 7.31 -25.79 3.67
N PRO A 417 8.63 -26.00 3.48
CA PRO A 417 9.26 -27.29 3.77
C PRO A 417 9.16 -27.71 5.24
N ALA A 418 8.52 -28.86 5.51
CA ALA A 418 8.30 -29.37 6.87
C ALA A 418 9.61 -29.57 7.68
N LYS A 419 10.69 -29.97 7.01
CA LYS A 419 12.01 -30.08 7.64
C LYS A 419 12.47 -28.73 8.20
N LEU A 420 12.37 -27.66 7.42
CA LEU A 420 12.76 -26.32 7.85
C LEU A 420 11.85 -25.79 8.96
N LEU A 421 10.55 -26.08 8.89
CA LEU A 421 9.61 -25.76 9.99
C LEU A 421 10.04 -26.44 11.30
N SER A 422 10.47 -27.70 11.25
CA SER A 422 10.94 -28.41 12.44
C SER A 422 12.19 -27.74 13.05
N GLU A 423 13.12 -27.27 12.20
CA GLU A 423 14.34 -26.57 12.65
C GLU A 423 14.04 -25.21 13.32
N VAL A 424 12.94 -24.54 12.97
CA VAL A 424 12.53 -23.27 13.62
C VAL A 424 11.47 -23.43 14.72
N SER A 425 10.88 -24.62 14.87
CA SER A 425 9.76 -24.83 15.80
C SER A 425 10.14 -24.78 17.29
N GLU A 426 11.42 -24.96 17.64
CA GLU A 426 11.88 -24.88 19.03
C GLU A 426 11.65 -23.48 19.61
N GLY A 427 10.66 -23.35 20.50
CA GLY A 427 10.34 -22.10 21.18
C GLY A 427 9.49 -21.11 20.36
N LEU A 428 9.02 -21.48 19.16
CA LEU A 428 8.15 -20.64 18.33
C LEU A 428 6.81 -21.33 18.03
N SER A 429 5.72 -20.61 18.26
CA SER A 429 4.39 -21.03 17.78
C SER A 429 4.33 -20.89 16.25
N LEU A 430 3.98 -21.96 15.53
CA LEU A 430 3.87 -21.96 14.07
C LEU A 430 2.42 -22.13 13.64
N THR A 431 1.96 -21.27 12.74
CA THR A 431 0.57 -21.27 12.25
C THR A 431 0.52 -21.25 10.73
N SER A 432 -0.34 -22.07 10.14
CA SER A 432 -0.55 -22.05 8.69
C SER A 432 -1.33 -20.81 8.26
N LEU A 433 -0.93 -20.19 7.15
CA LEU A 433 -1.59 -19.03 6.54
C LEU A 433 -2.31 -19.44 5.25
N LEU A 434 -3.57 -19.01 5.09
CA LEU A 434 -4.31 -19.14 3.84
C LEU A 434 -3.84 -18.05 2.84
N THR A 435 -3.47 -18.45 1.63
CA THR A 435 -2.49 -17.77 0.74
C THR A 435 -3.04 -16.63 -0.13
N HIS A 436 -3.60 -15.57 0.46
CA HIS A 436 -4.06 -14.38 -0.30
C HIS A 436 -3.49 -13.04 0.19
N ASP A 437 -2.58 -13.05 1.17
CA ASP A 437 -2.17 -11.84 1.86
C ASP A 437 -0.70 -11.45 1.65
N SER A 438 0.02 -12.04 0.70
CA SER A 438 1.47 -11.84 0.54
C SER A 438 1.88 -11.39 -0.87
N ILE A 439 0.97 -10.85 -1.66
CA ILE A 439 1.12 -10.66 -3.12
C ILE A 439 2.28 -9.72 -3.50
N VAL A 440 3.17 -10.19 -4.40
CA VAL A 440 4.27 -9.41 -4.98
C VAL A 440 4.30 -9.52 -6.51
N HIS A 441 4.06 -8.41 -7.19
CA HIS A 441 4.18 -8.32 -8.65
C HIS A 441 5.33 -7.43 -9.06
N SER A 442 5.82 -7.64 -10.27
CA SER A 442 7.02 -6.95 -10.71
C SER A 442 7.25 -6.97 -12.22
N LEU A 443 8.03 -5.98 -12.66
CA LEU A 443 8.63 -5.93 -13.99
C LEU A 443 10.15 -5.92 -13.82
N LYS A 444 10.85 -6.83 -14.49
CA LYS A 444 12.31 -6.93 -14.51
C LYS A 444 12.84 -6.60 -15.89
N ILE A 445 13.92 -5.83 -15.93
CA ILE A 445 14.67 -5.52 -17.15
C ILE A 445 15.87 -6.46 -17.23
N HIS A 446 15.99 -7.19 -18.34
CA HIS A 446 17.16 -8.03 -18.65
C HIS A 446 18.24 -7.23 -19.38
N GLU A 447 19.47 -7.75 -19.42
CA GLU A 447 20.62 -7.09 -20.08
C GLU A 447 20.38 -6.78 -21.57
N ASN A 448 19.52 -7.57 -22.24
CA ASN A 448 19.10 -7.36 -23.63
C ASN A 448 17.94 -6.36 -23.79
N ASN A 449 17.58 -5.62 -22.73
CA ASN A 449 16.43 -4.72 -22.65
C ASN A 449 15.05 -5.37 -22.83
N VAL A 450 14.96 -6.71 -22.70
CA VAL A 450 13.66 -7.39 -22.62
C VAL A 450 13.07 -7.15 -21.22
N VAL A 451 11.79 -6.77 -21.18
CA VAL A 451 11.03 -6.63 -19.95
C VAL A 451 10.28 -7.93 -19.67
N GLU A 452 10.61 -8.57 -18.57
CA GLU A 452 9.90 -9.73 -18.03
C GLU A 452 8.90 -9.27 -16.98
N ALA A 453 7.66 -9.75 -17.06
CA ALA A 453 6.65 -9.53 -16.04
C ALA A 453 6.46 -10.80 -15.20
N VAL A 454 6.53 -10.66 -13.88
CA VAL A 454 6.24 -11.75 -12.94
C VAL A 454 5.10 -11.30 -12.04
N CYS A 455 4.01 -12.07 -12.09
CA CYS A 455 2.84 -11.84 -11.27
C CYS A 455 2.66 -12.96 -10.25
N ASP A 456 2.33 -12.58 -9.03
CA ASP A 456 2.11 -13.54 -7.95
C ASP A 456 0.82 -14.32 -8.21
N PHE A 457 0.93 -15.65 -8.32
CA PHE A 457 -0.24 -16.52 -8.48
C PHE A 457 -1.24 -16.38 -7.33
N ARG A 458 -0.80 -15.90 -6.15
CA ARG A 458 -1.63 -15.67 -4.97
C ARG A 458 -2.67 -14.57 -5.14
N ASP A 459 -2.48 -13.66 -6.11
CA ASP A 459 -3.42 -12.57 -6.39
C ASP A 459 -4.67 -13.04 -7.16
N ASN A 460 -4.59 -14.23 -7.78
CA ASN A 460 -5.69 -14.83 -8.54
C ASN A 460 -6.34 -13.84 -9.54
N VAL A 461 -5.49 -13.07 -10.23
CA VAL A 461 -5.93 -12.02 -11.17
C VAL A 461 -6.18 -12.55 -12.57
N ASP A 462 -7.22 -12.03 -13.22
CA ASP A 462 -7.61 -12.39 -14.58
C ASP A 462 -6.57 -11.99 -15.66
N SER A 463 -5.69 -11.03 -15.35
CA SER A 463 -4.66 -10.54 -16.27
C SER A 463 -3.43 -10.07 -15.51
N CYS A 464 -2.31 -10.77 -15.69
CA CYS A 464 -1.02 -10.47 -15.08
C CYS A 464 -0.32 -9.24 -15.71
N ALA A 465 -0.04 -9.29 -17.02
CA ALA A 465 0.69 -8.24 -17.71
C ALA A 465 0.30 -8.16 -19.19
N LYS A 466 0.51 -6.99 -19.79
CA LYS A 466 0.36 -6.78 -21.23
C LYS A 466 1.54 -5.96 -21.76
N GLY A 467 2.21 -6.50 -22.78
CA GLY A 467 3.19 -5.77 -23.58
C GLY A 467 2.52 -5.06 -24.75
N PHE A 468 3.08 -3.93 -25.18
CA PHE A 468 2.62 -3.13 -26.31
C PHE A 468 3.75 -2.79 -27.26
#